data_AF-A0A5C5W6V0-F1
#
_entry.id   AF-A0A5C5W6V0-F1
#
_cell.length_a   1.000
_cell.length_b   1.000
_cell.length_c   1.000
_cell.angle_alpha   90.00
_cell.angle_beta   90.00
_cell.angle_gamma   90.00
#
_symmetry.space_group_name_H-M   'P 1'
#
loop_
_entity.id
_entity.type
_entity.pdbx_description
1 polymer ?
#
loop_
_entity_poly.entity_id
_entity_poly.type
_entity_poly.pdbx_seq_one_letter_code
_entity_poly.pdbx_strand_id
1 'polypeptide(L)'
;MVQRSLYTLMLLAGVTGASANLLCTSGNIPGDFNGDGRVENTDLNLLLGSWGNTNPPICWCWNNGPIDNGEINALLGNWGFGMGATAIPEPATLMLLLLVALGGGVHSPRNVRSTSSGAAA
;
A
#
# COMPACT_ATOMS: atom_id res chain seq x y z
N MET A 1 -12.74 18.44 32.60
CA MET A 1 -12.45 17.77 33.89
C MET A 1 -12.84 16.28 33.93
N VAL A 2 -13.40 15.68 32.86
CA VAL A 2 -13.97 14.30 32.89
C VAL A 2 -12.96 13.21 32.50
N GLN A 3 -11.90 13.55 31.75
CA GLN A 3 -10.88 12.58 31.29
C GLN A 3 -10.12 11.91 32.45
N ARG A 4 -9.88 12.61 33.58
CA ARG A 4 -9.19 12.04 34.76
C ARG A 4 -10.00 10.94 35.47
N SER A 5 -11.33 10.93 35.30
CA SER A 5 -12.22 9.97 35.95
C SER A 5 -12.30 8.62 35.23
N LEU A 6 -12.01 8.58 33.93
CA LEU A 6 -12.05 7.35 33.14
C LEU A 6 -10.74 6.54 33.27
N TYR A 7 -9.60 7.22 33.44
CA TYR A 7 -8.31 6.55 33.72
C TYR A 7 -8.31 5.77 35.04
N THR A 8 -9.04 6.24 36.06
CA THR A 8 -9.12 5.57 37.37
C THR A 8 -10.01 4.32 37.30
N LEU A 9 -11.02 4.28 36.41
CA LEU A 9 -11.89 3.12 36.23
C LEU A 9 -11.25 2.03 35.35
N MET A 10 -10.36 2.40 34.42
CA MET A 10 -9.59 1.44 33.60
C MET A 10 -8.56 0.63 34.42
N LEU A 11 -8.03 1.20 35.51
CA LEU A 11 -7.03 0.53 36.37
C LEU A 11 -7.59 -0.64 37.21
N LEU A 12 -8.91 -0.70 37.42
CA LEU A 12 -9.57 -1.74 38.22
C LEU A 12 -9.94 -3.00 37.41
N ALA A 13 -9.92 -2.92 36.08
CA ALA A 13 -10.29 -4.02 35.18
C ALA A 13 -9.11 -4.92 34.76
N GLY A 14 -7.90 -4.70 35.28
CA GLY A 14 -6.70 -5.48 34.91
C GLY A 14 -6.27 -5.29 33.45
N VAL A 15 -6.92 -4.39 32.71
CA VAL A 15 -6.54 -4.03 31.35
C VAL A 15 -5.41 -3.01 31.46
N THR A 16 -4.19 -3.50 31.64
CA THR A 16 -2.99 -2.67 31.45
C THR A 16 -3.12 -1.97 30.11
N GLY A 17 -2.83 -0.67 30.02
CA GLY A 17 -3.04 0.19 28.85
C GLY A 17 -2.42 -0.26 27.52
N ALA A 18 -1.88 -1.47 27.44
CA ALA A 18 -1.54 -2.19 26.22
C ALA A 18 -2.74 -2.34 25.26
N SER A 19 -3.99 -2.48 25.71
CA SER A 19 -5.12 -2.69 24.78
C SER A 19 -5.54 -1.45 24.00
N ALA A 20 -5.19 -0.25 24.46
CA ALA A 20 -5.36 0.99 23.67
C ALA A 20 -4.15 1.23 22.75
N ASN A 21 -2.98 0.72 23.14
CA ASN A 21 -1.71 0.89 22.43
C ASN A 21 -1.47 -0.23 21.37
N LEU A 22 -2.13 -1.39 21.51
CA LEU A 22 -2.18 -2.46 20.50
C LEU A 22 -3.14 -2.14 19.33
N LEU A 23 -3.99 -1.11 19.45
CA LEU A 23 -4.85 -0.65 18.36
C LEU A 23 -4.09 0.24 17.34
N CYS A 24 -2.86 0.67 17.67
CA CYS A 24 -2.00 1.52 16.84
C CYS A 24 -0.67 0.83 16.45
N THR A 25 -0.56 -0.49 16.72
CA THR A 25 0.70 -1.24 16.54
C THR A 25 0.85 -1.88 15.16
N SER A 26 -0.18 -1.89 14.31
CA SER A 26 0.03 -1.95 12.86
C SER A 26 0.64 -0.60 12.50
N GLY A 27 1.95 -0.60 12.23
CA GLY A 27 2.81 0.59 12.20
C GLY A 27 2.08 1.82 11.66
N ASN A 28 2.11 2.90 12.43
CA ASN A 28 1.40 4.15 12.20
C ASN A 28 1.61 4.67 10.76
N ILE A 29 0.79 4.19 9.83
CA ILE A 29 0.79 4.58 8.42
C ILE A 29 -0.09 5.81 8.34
N PRO A 30 0.43 6.95 7.87
CA PRO A 30 -0.40 8.12 7.75
C PRO A 30 -1.56 7.88 6.81
N GLY A 31 -2.77 8.16 7.28
CA GLY A 31 -3.99 7.94 6.51
C GLY A 31 -4.66 6.59 6.70
N ASP A 32 -4.03 5.64 7.41
CA ASP A 32 -4.63 4.34 7.74
C ASP A 32 -5.38 4.48 9.07
N PHE A 33 -6.65 4.85 8.99
CA PHE A 33 -7.48 5.19 10.13
C PHE A 33 -8.18 3.97 10.73
N ASN A 34 -8.33 2.89 9.96
CA ASN A 34 -8.90 1.63 10.44
C ASN A 34 -7.82 0.63 10.91
N GLY A 35 -6.55 0.89 10.64
CA GLY A 35 -5.38 0.12 11.07
C GLY A 35 -5.16 -1.18 10.28
N ASP A 36 -5.72 -1.30 9.06
CA ASP A 36 -5.67 -2.53 8.25
C ASP A 36 -4.42 -2.65 7.35
N GLY A 37 -3.53 -1.65 7.41
CA GLY A 37 -2.30 -1.58 6.63
C GLY A 37 -2.50 -1.03 5.22
N ARG A 38 -3.68 -0.50 4.90
CA ARG A 38 -4.02 0.10 3.61
C ARG A 38 -4.47 1.54 3.83
N VAL A 39 -4.31 2.36 2.81
CA VAL A 39 -4.85 3.73 2.79
C VAL A 39 -5.76 3.84 1.60
N GLU A 40 -7.06 3.70 1.84
CA GLU A 40 -8.05 3.58 0.79
C GLU A 40 -9.39 4.26 1.12
N ASN A 41 -10.42 3.91 0.35
CA ASN A 41 -11.72 4.57 0.45
C ASN A 41 -12.42 4.31 1.79
N THR A 42 -12.06 3.22 2.48
CA THR A 42 -12.55 2.92 3.83
C THR A 42 -12.07 3.98 4.82
N ASP A 43 -10.79 4.34 4.80
CA ASP A 43 -10.22 5.38 5.64
C ASP A 43 -10.81 6.75 5.34
N LEU A 44 -11.03 7.05 4.05
CA LEU A 44 -11.65 8.32 3.64
C LEU A 44 -13.07 8.45 4.21
N ASN A 45 -13.86 7.37 4.13
CA ASN A 45 -15.22 7.38 4.67
C ASN A 45 -15.23 7.56 6.19
N LEU A 46 -14.28 6.93 6.90
CA LEU A 46 -14.12 7.10 8.35
C LEU A 46 -13.74 8.53 8.72
N LEU A 47 -12.79 9.12 7.98
CA LEU A 47 -12.34 10.49 8.17
C LEU A 47 -13.50 11.49 7.98
N LEU A 48 -14.20 11.40 6.85
CA LEU A 48 -15.30 12.30 6.52
C LEU A 48 -16.49 12.13 7.45
N GLY A 49 -16.77 10.90 7.90
CA GLY A 49 -17.80 10.62 8.90
C GLY A 49 -17.51 11.21 10.28
N SER A 50 -16.25 11.54 10.55
CA SER A 50 -15.79 12.06 11.83
C SER A 50 -15.33 13.53 11.76
N TRP A 51 -15.57 14.21 10.64
CA TRP A 51 -15.05 15.56 10.40
C TRP A 51 -15.37 16.56 11.52
N GLY A 52 -14.37 17.29 12.00
CA GLY A 52 -14.50 18.25 13.10
C GLY A 52 -14.64 17.64 14.50
N ASN A 53 -14.57 16.30 14.65
CA ASN A 53 -14.58 15.66 15.96
C ASN A 53 -13.32 16.05 16.77
N THR A 54 -13.52 16.53 17.99
CA THR A 54 -12.47 16.97 18.92
C THR A 54 -11.92 15.86 19.81
N ASN A 55 -12.52 14.67 19.74
CA ASN A 55 -12.08 13.47 20.44
C ASN A 55 -11.96 12.29 19.45
N PRO A 56 -11.06 12.39 18.44
CA PRO A 56 -10.77 11.27 17.56
C PRO A 56 -10.07 10.12 18.31
N PRO A 57 -10.07 8.90 17.74
CA PRO A 57 -9.27 7.80 18.25
C PRO A 57 -7.79 8.18 18.38
N ILE A 58 -7.12 7.67 19.42
CA ILE A 58 -5.72 8.03 19.72
C ILE A 58 -4.73 7.64 18.60
N CYS A 59 -5.10 6.68 17.74
CA CYS A 59 -4.31 6.27 16.58
C CYS A 59 -4.37 7.25 15.40
N TRP A 60 -5.33 8.18 15.37
CA TRP A 60 -5.44 9.19 14.30
C TRP A 60 -4.57 10.43 14.58
N CYS A 61 -3.81 10.42 15.67
CA CYS A 61 -3.25 11.62 16.30
C CYS A 61 -1.88 12.02 15.74
N TRP A 62 -1.87 12.84 14.69
CA TRP A 62 -0.82 13.87 14.53
C TRP A 62 -1.20 15.23 15.09
N ASN A 63 -2.46 15.40 15.50
CA ASN A 63 -2.97 16.66 16.03
C ASN A 63 -3.80 16.41 17.30
N ASN A 64 -3.54 17.17 18.36
CA ASN A 64 -4.37 17.18 19.59
C ASN A 64 -5.64 18.05 19.43
N GLY A 65 -6.04 18.31 18.18
CA GLY A 65 -7.13 19.20 17.79
C GLY A 65 -8.28 18.46 17.11
N PRO A 66 -9.32 19.19 16.67
CA PRO A 66 -10.38 18.60 15.86
C PRO A 66 -9.84 18.01 14.57
N ILE A 67 -10.52 16.98 14.06
CA ILE A 67 -10.25 16.44 12.72
C ILE A 67 -10.44 17.55 11.69
N ASP A 68 -9.37 17.87 10.97
CA ASP A 68 -9.29 18.98 10.05
C ASP A 68 -8.50 18.62 8.78
N ASN A 69 -7.99 19.66 8.11
CA ASN A 69 -7.26 19.50 6.88
C ASN A 69 -5.90 18.77 7.06
N GLY A 70 -5.41 18.63 8.29
CA GLY A 70 -4.20 17.86 8.60
C GLY A 70 -4.39 16.37 8.31
N GLU A 71 -5.48 15.79 8.81
CA GLU A 71 -5.75 14.36 8.66
C GLU A 71 -6.06 13.99 7.20
N ILE A 72 -6.78 14.84 6.45
CA ILE A 72 -7.01 14.57 5.01
C ILE A 72 -5.73 14.68 4.19
N ASN A 73 -4.81 15.58 4.55
CA ASN A 73 -3.51 15.67 3.89
C ASN A 73 -2.64 14.43 4.16
N ALA A 74 -2.72 13.87 5.38
CA ALA A 74 -2.02 12.63 5.72
C ALA A 74 -2.56 11.43 4.90
N LEU A 75 -3.89 11.34 4.77
CA LEU A 75 -4.56 10.32 3.96
C LEU A 75 -4.23 10.45 2.48
N LEU A 76 -4.38 11.63 1.89
CA LEU A 76 -4.10 11.84 0.47
C LEU A 76 -2.60 11.70 0.15
N GLY A 77 -1.73 12.05 1.11
CA GLY A 77 -0.29 11.87 0.97
C GLY A 77 0.17 10.42 0.89
N ASN A 78 -0.63 9.46 1.38
CA ASN A 78 -0.30 8.03 1.36
C ASN A 78 -1.36 7.19 0.62
N TRP A 79 -2.20 7.83 -0.19
CA TRP A 79 -3.27 7.15 -0.90
C TRP A 79 -2.76 5.95 -1.71
N GLY A 80 -3.41 4.79 -1.55
CA GLY A 80 -3.03 3.56 -2.24
C GLY A 80 -1.88 2.78 -1.57
N PHE A 81 -1.39 3.21 -0.40
CA PHE A 81 -0.49 2.38 0.40
C PHE A 81 -1.14 1.03 0.72
N GLY A 82 -0.34 -0.05 0.74
CA GLY A 82 -0.81 -1.41 1.07
C GLY A 82 -1.67 -2.08 -0.02
N MET A 83 -2.19 -1.34 -0.99
CA MET A 83 -2.86 -1.85 -2.18
C MET A 83 -1.77 -2.30 -3.18
N GLY A 84 -1.31 -3.54 -3.08
CA GLY A 84 -0.26 -4.07 -3.96
C GLY A 84 -0.54 -3.72 -5.42
N ALA A 85 0.48 -3.22 -6.14
CA ALA A 85 0.34 -2.84 -7.53
C ALA A 85 -0.14 -4.05 -8.33
N THR A 86 -1.40 -4.02 -8.78
CA THR A 86 -1.84 -4.95 -9.81
C THR A 86 -1.04 -4.60 -11.05
N ALA A 87 -0.25 -5.55 -11.55
CA ALA A 87 0.52 -5.35 -12.76
C ALA A 87 -0.44 -5.13 -13.94
N ILE A 88 -0.81 -3.88 -14.18
CA ILE A 88 -1.47 -3.48 -15.42
C ILE A 88 -0.37 -3.55 -16.47
N PRO A 89 -0.50 -4.41 -17.50
CA PRO A 89 0.49 -4.46 -18.57
C PRO A 89 0.58 -3.07 -19.20
N GLU A 90 1.68 -2.37 -18.93
CA GLU A 90 1.90 -1.05 -19.48
C GLU A 90 1.90 -1.15 -21.01
N PRO A 91 1.44 -0.14 -21.75
CA PRO A 91 1.43 -0.18 -23.22
C PRO A 91 2.79 -0.57 -23.82
N ALA A 92 3.90 -0.24 -23.15
CA ALA A 92 5.24 -0.68 -23.54
C ALA A 92 5.46 -2.21 -23.45
N THR A 93 4.87 -2.90 -22.47
CA THR A 93 4.93 -4.38 -22.38
C THR A 93 4.15 -5.05 -23.53
N LEU A 94 3.04 -4.46 -23.97
CA LEU A 94 2.33 -4.90 -25.17
C LEU A 94 3.15 -4.65 -26.45
N MET A 95 3.82 -3.49 -26.54
CA MET A 95 4.68 -3.17 -27.68
C MET A 95 5.90 -4.10 -27.74
N LEU A 96 6.51 -4.43 -26.60
CA LEU A 96 7.60 -5.41 -26.51
C LEU A 96 7.14 -6.81 -26.94
N LEU A 97 5.99 -7.26 -26.46
CA LEU A 97 5.40 -8.54 -26.87
C LEU A 97 5.16 -8.57 -28.39
N LEU A 98 4.62 -7.48 -28.94
CA LEU A 98 4.37 -7.34 -30.38
C LEU A 98 5.66 -7.32 -31.20
N LEU A 99 6.70 -6.61 -30.74
CA LEU A 99 7.99 -6.56 -31.41
C LEU A 99 8.69 -7.93 -31.42
N VAL A 100 8.60 -8.69 -30.32
CA VAL A 100 9.12 -10.06 -30.26
C VAL A 100 8.31 -11.00 -31.17
N ALA A 101 6.98 -10.88 -31.17
CA ALA A 101 6.11 -11.70 -32.02
C ALA A 101 6.32 -11.44 -33.53
N LEU A 102 6.61 -10.20 -33.92
CA LEU A 102 6.88 -9.83 -35.31
C LEU A 102 8.34 -10.02 -35.72
N GLY A 103 9.29 -9.92 -34.79
CA GLY A 103 10.74 -10.02 -35.05
C GLY A 103 11.33 -11.44 -34.94
N GLY A 104 10.67 -12.37 -34.25
CA GLY A 104 11.17 -13.73 -33.99
C GLY A 104 11.18 -14.69 -35.20
N GLY A 105 10.63 -14.30 -36.35
CA GLY A 105 10.47 -15.17 -37.53
C GLY A 105 11.74 -15.46 -38.34
N VAL A 106 12.91 -14.88 -38.01
CA VAL A 106 14.13 -14.98 -38.84
C VAL A 106 15.28 -15.65 -38.09
N HIS A 107 15.03 -16.80 -37.47
CA HIS A 107 16.13 -17.72 -37.14
C HIS A 107 16.06 -18.93 -38.05
N SER A 108 16.47 -18.73 -39.31
CA SER A 108 16.64 -19.83 -40.26
C SER A 108 17.87 -20.63 -39.86
N PRO A 109 17.74 -21.91 -39.45
CA PRO A 109 18.89 -22.73 -39.10
C PRO A 109 19.78 -22.90 -40.34
N ARG A 110 21.00 -22.35 -40.28
CA ARG A 110 21.97 -22.50 -41.36
C ARG A 110 22.42 -23.96 -41.43
N ASN A 111 22.02 -24.64 -42.50
CA ASN A 111 22.49 -25.98 -42.82
C ASN A 111 23.95 -25.87 -43.31
N VAL A 112 24.91 -26.15 -42.42
CA VAL A 112 26.34 -26.16 -42.75
C VAL A 112 26.62 -27.41 -43.58
N ARG A 113 26.69 -27.24 -44.90
CA ARG A 113 27.08 -28.32 -45.82
C ARG A 113 28.57 -28.62 -45.65
N SER A 114 28.88 -29.77 -45.06
CA SER A 114 30.25 -30.29 -44.94
C SER A 114 30.82 -30.56 -46.33
N THR A 115 31.70 -29.69 -46.81
CA THR A 115 32.54 -29.98 -47.98
C THR A 115 33.60 -30.99 -47.56
N SER A 116 33.38 -32.28 -47.83
CA SER A 116 34.44 -33.28 -47.76
C SER A 116 35.39 -33.05 -48.95
N SER A 117 36.48 -32.35 -48.70
CA SER A 117 37.61 -32.22 -49.61
C SER A 117 38.30 -33.57 -49.78
N GLY A 118 37.84 -34.34 -50.77
CA GLY A 118 38.53 -35.51 -51.27
C GLY A 118 39.70 -35.08 -52.16
N ALA A 119 40.88 -35.02 -51.57
CA ALA A 119 42.17 -34.99 -52.26
C ALA A 119 42.63 -36.44 -52.49
N ALA A 120 42.92 -36.81 -53.74
CA ALA A 120 43.84 -37.88 -54.17
C ALA A 120 43.83 -37.85 -55.71
N ALA A 121 44.89 -37.36 -56.35
CA ALA A 121 46.14 -38.05 -56.71
C ALA A 121 46.04 -38.69 -58.09
#